data_AF-A0A9W8V1I9-F1
#
_entry.id   AF-A0A9W8V1I9-F1
#
_cell.length_a   1.000
_cell.length_b   1.000
_cell.length_c   1.000
_cell.angle_alpha   90.00
_cell.angle_beta   90.00
_cell.angle_gamma   90.00
#
_symmetry.space_group_name_H-M   'P 1'
#
loop_
_entity.id
_entity.type
_entity.pdbx_description
1 polymer ?
#
loop_
_entity_poly.entity_id
_entity_poly.type
_entity_poly.pdbx_seq_one_letter_code
_entity_poly.pdbx_strand_id
1 'polypeptide(L)'
;MPVMYSQQGVSWLCLQACKYEAKVSGYDPRKIQMKYYDFDWIKPDDLALARGRLWEQLGGSIGNLRFEAEAHEQFRVDTEEDTEECCLLGRADIVAVSSPDRKMGDVVWEIKFVSQLSSQHVIQACAYAYLLRLPCAILYNVRTGEKWEITPRDGPEGLHRLIEDVLRLKYTTERKMSDEEFTEKCAKQRQEVMKLK
;
A
#
# COMPACT_ATOMS: atom_id res chain seq x y z
N MET A 1 3.37 28.52 -7.04
CA MET A 1 4.08 27.25 -6.78
C MET A 1 5.42 27.60 -6.17
N PRO A 2 5.78 27.08 -4.99
CA PRO A 2 7.07 27.33 -4.35
C PRO A 2 8.24 26.64 -5.07
N VAL A 3 9.48 27.01 -4.71
CA VAL A 3 10.69 26.33 -5.20
C VAL A 3 10.69 24.88 -4.72
N MET A 4 10.80 23.92 -5.65
CA MET A 4 10.62 22.49 -5.41
C MET A 4 11.58 21.91 -4.35
N TYR A 5 12.84 22.34 -4.32
CA TYR A 5 13.86 21.88 -3.35
C TYR A 5 14.00 22.82 -2.15
N SER A 6 12.90 23.42 -1.72
CA SER A 6 12.84 24.18 -0.47
C SER A 6 11.91 23.46 0.51
N GLN A 7 12.03 23.75 1.81
CA GLN A 7 11.10 23.20 2.80
C GLN A 7 9.64 23.56 2.47
N GLN A 8 9.40 24.79 2.00
CA GLN A 8 8.08 25.21 1.53
C GLN A 8 7.60 24.40 0.31
N GLY A 9 8.53 24.03 -0.59
CA GLY A 9 8.29 23.13 -1.71
C GLY A 9 7.83 21.75 -1.27
N VAL A 10 8.56 21.15 -0.33
CA VAL A 10 8.24 19.86 0.26
C VAL A 10 6.86 19.89 0.93
N SER A 11 6.60 20.83 1.83
CA SER A 11 5.31 20.96 2.49
C SER A 11 4.17 21.16 1.49
N TRP A 12 4.40 21.94 0.42
CA TRP A 12 3.41 22.13 -0.63
C TRP A 12 3.10 20.85 -1.41
N LEU A 13 4.11 20.05 -1.76
CA LEU A 13 3.93 18.76 -2.43
C LEU A 13 3.18 17.77 -1.54
N CYS A 14 3.54 17.68 -0.25
CA CYS A 14 2.83 16.81 0.68
C CYS A 14 1.36 17.23 0.85
N LEU A 15 1.07 18.54 0.86
CA LEU A 15 -0.31 19.04 0.83
C LEU A 15 -1.04 18.68 -0.46
N GLN A 16 -0.37 18.70 -1.62
CA GLN A 16 -0.99 18.24 -2.87
C GLN A 16 -1.27 16.73 -2.82
N ALA A 17 -0.33 15.93 -2.31
CA ALA A 17 -0.53 14.49 -2.13
C ALA A 17 -1.71 14.20 -1.20
N CYS A 18 -1.83 14.91 -0.07
CA CYS A 18 -2.99 14.77 0.83
C CYS A 18 -4.32 15.14 0.16
N LYS A 19 -4.35 16.19 -0.69
CA LYS A 19 -5.54 16.55 -1.47
C LYS A 19 -5.88 15.51 -2.52
N TYR A 20 -4.86 14.97 -3.17
CA TYR A 20 -5.00 13.92 -4.17
C TYR A 20 -5.59 12.67 -3.54
N GLU A 21 -4.97 12.15 -2.48
CA GLU A 21 -5.42 10.97 -1.74
C GLU A 21 -6.85 11.13 -1.21
N ALA A 22 -7.18 12.28 -0.62
CA ALA A 22 -8.55 12.54 -0.13
C ALA A 22 -9.59 12.48 -1.26
N LYS A 23 -9.24 12.99 -2.46
CA LYS A 23 -10.12 12.93 -3.62
C LYS A 23 -10.28 11.50 -4.13
N VAL A 24 -9.18 10.75 -4.23
CA VAL A 24 -9.18 9.37 -4.75
C VAL A 24 -9.91 8.43 -3.80
N SER A 25 -9.67 8.56 -2.49
CA SER A 25 -10.26 7.68 -1.48
C SER A 25 -11.67 8.11 -1.03
N GLY A 26 -12.11 9.32 -1.39
CA GLY A 26 -13.33 9.94 -0.87
C GLY A 26 -13.26 10.33 0.62
N TYR A 27 -12.07 10.30 1.24
CA TYR A 27 -11.88 10.53 2.67
C TYR A 27 -11.31 11.92 2.96
N ASP A 28 -12.17 12.93 2.88
CA ASP A 28 -11.84 14.34 3.13
C ASP A 28 -11.29 14.67 4.54
N PRO A 29 -11.65 13.99 5.65
CA PRO A 29 -11.15 14.35 6.98
C PRO A 29 -9.62 14.38 7.09
N ARG A 30 -8.91 13.51 6.35
CA ARG A 30 -7.44 13.47 6.37
C ARG A 30 -6.82 14.77 5.83
N LYS A 31 -7.41 15.37 4.79
CA LYS A 31 -6.97 16.67 4.26
C LYS A 31 -7.14 17.79 5.28
N ILE A 32 -8.19 17.73 6.10
CA ILE A 32 -8.44 18.71 7.17
C ILE A 32 -7.40 18.56 8.27
N GLN A 33 -7.15 17.32 8.71
CA GLN A 33 -6.15 17.01 9.75
C GLN A 33 -4.74 17.45 9.33
N MET A 34 -4.39 17.30 8.06
CA MET A 34 -3.06 17.62 7.54
C MET A 34 -2.89 19.10 7.13
N LYS A 35 -3.91 19.96 7.30
CA LYS A 35 -3.90 21.35 6.80
C LYS A 35 -2.79 22.21 7.38
N TYR A 36 -2.46 22.01 8.66
CA TYR A 36 -1.46 22.80 9.40
C TYR A 36 -0.26 21.95 9.82
N TYR A 37 -0.04 20.82 9.15
CA TYR A 37 1.07 19.94 9.45
C TYR A 37 2.36 20.48 8.81
N ASP A 38 3.48 20.42 9.53
CA ASP A 38 4.74 21.06 9.09
C ASP A 38 5.51 20.24 8.04
N PHE A 39 5.21 18.94 7.91
CA PHE A 39 5.87 18.02 6.98
C PHE A 39 7.41 18.01 7.10
N ASP A 40 7.90 18.10 8.32
CA ASP A 40 9.34 18.13 8.64
C ASP A 40 10.01 16.76 8.60
N TRP A 41 9.24 15.68 8.43
CA TRP A 41 9.71 14.30 8.32
C TRP A 41 10.47 13.98 7.01
N ILE A 42 10.34 14.82 5.99
CA ILE A 42 11.06 14.73 4.71
C ILE A 42 11.80 16.04 4.45
N LYS A 43 13.10 15.97 4.14
CA LYS A 43 13.91 17.14 3.81
C LYS A 43 14.00 17.36 2.30
N PRO A 44 14.32 18.57 1.83
CA PRO A 44 14.50 18.84 0.40
C PRO A 44 15.54 17.92 -0.26
N ASP A 45 16.63 17.61 0.44
CA ASP A 45 17.67 16.70 -0.06
C ASP A 45 17.15 15.26 -0.18
N ASP A 46 16.32 14.80 0.77
CA ASP A 46 15.68 13.48 0.68
C ASP A 46 14.80 13.38 -0.58
N LEU A 47 14.03 14.43 -0.88
CA LEU A 47 13.19 14.50 -2.07
C LEU A 47 14.04 14.51 -3.35
N ALA A 48 15.13 15.26 -3.37
CA ALA A 48 16.05 15.30 -4.50
C ALA A 48 16.69 13.93 -4.76
N LEU A 49 17.15 13.26 -3.69
CA LEU A 49 17.71 11.90 -3.75
C LEU A 49 16.68 10.89 -4.23
N ALA A 50 15.46 10.93 -3.68
CA ALA A 50 14.39 10.03 -4.06
C ALA A 50 14.05 10.16 -5.56
N ARG A 51 13.97 11.40 -6.05
CA ARG A 51 13.72 11.66 -7.47
C ARG A 51 14.87 11.18 -8.35
N GLY A 52 16.12 11.41 -7.94
CA GLY A 52 17.30 10.93 -8.68
C GLY A 52 17.31 9.41 -8.81
N ARG A 53 17.00 8.71 -7.72
CA ARG A 53 16.86 7.25 -7.68
C ARG A 53 15.77 6.71 -8.61
N LEU A 54 14.58 7.31 -8.58
CA LEU A 54 13.52 6.93 -9.52
C LEU A 54 13.93 7.17 -10.97
N TRP A 55 14.60 8.29 -11.24
CA TRP A 55 15.11 8.59 -12.58
C TRP A 55 16.13 7.56 -13.06
N GLU A 56 17.06 7.15 -12.20
CA GLU A 56 18.05 6.13 -12.53
C GLU A 56 17.40 4.78 -12.87
N GLN A 57 16.37 4.38 -12.12
CA GLN A 57 15.71 3.09 -12.31
C GLN A 57 14.71 3.08 -13.48
N LEU A 58 13.96 4.16 -13.66
CA LEU A 58 12.79 4.21 -14.55
C LEU A 58 12.93 5.20 -15.71
N GLY A 59 13.99 6.03 -15.73
CA GLY A 59 14.18 7.09 -16.73
C GLY A 59 14.24 6.58 -18.17
N GLY A 60 14.80 5.38 -18.37
CA GLY A 60 14.83 4.72 -19.69
C GLY A 60 13.48 4.17 -20.16
N SER A 61 12.46 4.15 -19.29
CA SER A 61 11.16 3.53 -19.55
C SER A 61 9.99 4.52 -19.50
N ILE A 62 10.25 5.83 -19.38
CA ILE A 62 9.22 6.87 -19.13
C ILE A 62 8.00 6.78 -20.07
N GLY A 63 8.22 6.51 -21.37
CA GLY A 63 7.15 6.38 -22.36
C GLY A 63 6.21 5.17 -22.16
N ASN A 64 6.62 4.22 -21.31
CA ASN A 64 5.97 2.94 -21.08
C ASN A 64 5.59 2.75 -19.60
N LEU A 65 5.53 3.83 -18.81
CA LEU A 65 5.10 3.76 -17.41
C LEU A 65 3.60 4.05 -17.31
N ARG A 66 2.88 3.15 -16.65
CA ARG A 66 1.51 3.40 -16.19
C ARG A 66 1.54 3.61 -14.69
N PHE A 67 1.27 4.84 -14.25
CA PHE A 67 1.13 5.17 -12.84
C PHE A 67 -0.25 4.77 -12.33
N GLU A 68 -0.33 4.45 -11.05
CA GLU A 68 -1.59 4.19 -10.33
C GLU A 68 -2.49 3.17 -11.04
N ALA A 69 -1.92 2.02 -11.36
CA ALA A 69 -2.64 0.97 -12.05
C ALA A 69 -3.69 0.35 -11.12
N GLU A 70 -4.96 0.65 -11.37
CA GLU A 70 -6.08 0.05 -10.66
C GLU A 70 -6.15 -1.46 -10.94
N ALA A 71 -6.41 -2.23 -9.90
CA ALA A 71 -6.47 -3.68 -9.95
C ALA A 71 -7.58 -4.17 -9.01
N HIS A 72 -8.32 -5.18 -9.43
CA HIS A 72 -9.33 -5.80 -8.58
C HIS A 72 -9.58 -7.25 -8.96
N GLU A 73 -9.96 -8.05 -7.96
CA GLU A 73 -10.35 -9.44 -8.16
C GLU A 73 -11.30 -9.91 -7.06
N GLN A 74 -12.22 -10.80 -7.41
CA GLN A 74 -13.08 -11.46 -6.45
C GLN A 74 -12.39 -12.71 -5.91
N PHE A 75 -12.49 -12.90 -4.60
CA PHE A 75 -11.98 -14.06 -3.89
C PHE A 75 -13.10 -14.73 -3.12
N ARG A 76 -13.04 -16.05 -3.08
CA ARG A 76 -13.83 -16.90 -2.19
C ARG A 76 -12.84 -17.57 -1.25
N VAL A 77 -13.03 -17.39 0.05
CA VAL A 77 -12.12 -17.89 1.08
C VAL A 77 -12.91 -18.79 2.00
N ASP A 78 -12.60 -20.08 1.95
CA ASP A 78 -13.19 -21.06 2.85
C ASP A 78 -12.46 -21.03 4.20
N THR A 79 -13.24 -20.88 5.26
CA THR A 79 -12.82 -21.02 6.66
C THR A 79 -13.44 -22.28 7.26
N GLU A 80 -13.07 -22.64 8.50
CA GLU A 80 -13.66 -23.81 9.18
C GLU A 80 -15.17 -23.65 9.44
N GLU A 81 -15.66 -22.40 9.54
CA GLU A 81 -17.03 -22.09 9.94
C GLU A 81 -17.91 -21.57 8.79
N ASP A 82 -17.32 -20.87 7.81
CA ASP A 82 -18.06 -20.22 6.71
C ASP A 82 -17.20 -20.03 5.44
N THR A 83 -17.85 -19.73 4.31
CA THR A 83 -17.21 -19.26 3.07
C THR A 83 -17.40 -17.75 2.94
N GLU A 84 -16.29 -17.01 3.01
CA GLU A 84 -16.27 -15.56 2.88
C GLU A 84 -16.01 -15.16 1.42
N GLU A 85 -16.94 -14.41 0.81
CA GLU A 85 -16.73 -13.78 -0.48
C GLU A 85 -16.25 -12.34 -0.31
N CYS A 86 -15.15 -11.96 -0.97
CA CYS A 86 -14.65 -10.59 -0.89
C CYS A 86 -14.11 -10.09 -2.22
N CYS A 87 -14.16 -8.77 -2.41
CA CYS A 87 -13.52 -8.11 -3.54
C CYS A 87 -12.25 -7.45 -3.03
N LEU A 88 -11.09 -7.90 -3.52
CA LEU A 88 -9.81 -7.25 -3.25
C LEU A 88 -9.63 -6.12 -4.27
N LEU A 89 -9.52 -4.89 -3.77
CA LEU A 89 -9.31 -3.69 -4.56
C LEU A 89 -7.91 -3.14 -4.28
N GLY A 90 -7.27 -2.63 -5.32
CA GLY A 90 -5.89 -2.16 -5.25
C GLY A 90 -5.56 -1.11 -6.30
N ARG A 91 -4.47 -0.38 -6.05
CA ARG A 91 -3.88 0.59 -6.95
C ARG A 91 -2.37 0.50 -6.81
N ALA A 92 -1.72 -0.12 -7.79
CA ALA A 92 -0.27 -0.26 -7.78
C ALA A 92 0.40 1.05 -8.19
N ASP A 93 1.53 1.39 -7.59
CA ASP A 93 2.17 2.69 -7.84
C ASP A 93 2.56 2.87 -9.30
N ILE A 94 3.28 1.90 -9.87
CA ILE A 94 3.78 1.96 -11.26
C ILE A 94 3.75 0.56 -11.88
N VAL A 95 3.31 0.47 -13.12
CA VAL A 95 3.56 -0.67 -14.01
C VAL A 95 4.50 -0.20 -15.11
N ALA A 96 5.66 -0.84 -15.21
CA ALA A 96 6.61 -0.59 -16.30
C ALA A 96 6.38 -1.64 -17.39
N VAL A 97 5.92 -1.18 -18.56
CA VAL A 97 5.69 -2.03 -19.72
C VAL A 97 7.00 -2.26 -20.46
N SER A 98 7.33 -3.53 -20.67
CA SER A 98 8.55 -3.92 -21.34
C SER A 98 8.45 -3.65 -22.84
N SER A 99 9.53 -3.16 -23.44
CA SER A 99 9.64 -3.23 -24.90
C SER A 99 9.72 -4.71 -25.32
N PRO A 100 9.17 -5.10 -26.49
CA PRO A 100 9.16 -6.49 -26.94
C PRO A 100 10.56 -7.13 -27.04
N ASP A 101 11.62 -6.31 -27.10
CA ASP A 101 13.03 -6.75 -27.10
C ASP A 101 13.59 -7.10 -25.71
N ARG A 102 12.88 -6.79 -24.61
CA ARG A 102 13.31 -7.14 -23.25
C ARG A 102 12.74 -8.50 -22.85
N LYS A 103 13.62 -9.39 -22.36
CA LYS A 103 13.25 -10.73 -21.85
C LYS A 103 12.33 -10.69 -20.63
N MET A 104 12.28 -9.57 -19.93
CA MET A 104 11.46 -9.40 -18.73
C MET A 104 10.11 -8.87 -19.18
N GLY A 105 9.01 -9.58 -18.87
CA GLY A 105 7.66 -9.06 -19.13
C GLY A 105 7.34 -7.83 -18.27
N ASP A 106 6.15 -7.26 -18.45
CA ASP A 106 5.67 -6.14 -17.67
C ASP A 106 5.82 -6.38 -16.17
N VAL A 107 6.22 -5.35 -15.43
CA VAL A 107 6.59 -5.47 -14.01
C VAL A 107 5.90 -4.41 -13.16
N VAL A 108 5.38 -4.84 -12.01
CA VAL A 108 4.90 -3.93 -10.98
C VAL A 108 6.08 -3.33 -10.23
N TRP A 109 6.07 -2.03 -10.03
CA TRP A 109 6.96 -1.34 -9.09
C TRP A 109 6.12 -0.78 -7.96
N GLU A 110 6.34 -1.29 -6.75
CA GLU A 110 5.78 -0.77 -5.50
C GLU A 110 6.84 0.10 -4.82
N ILE A 111 6.53 1.37 -4.63
CA ILE A 111 7.46 2.39 -4.15
C ILE A 111 7.20 2.68 -2.68
N LYS A 112 8.23 2.55 -1.85
CA LYS A 112 8.16 2.88 -0.42
C LYS A 112 9.11 4.01 -0.07
N PHE A 113 8.67 4.87 0.85
CA PHE A 113 9.51 5.85 1.52
C PHE A 113 9.53 5.53 3.01
N VAL A 114 10.36 4.56 3.40
CA VAL A 114 10.40 4.00 4.77
C VAL A 114 11.84 3.81 5.24
N SER A 115 12.06 3.64 6.53
CA SER A 115 13.39 3.33 7.06
C SER A 115 13.88 1.95 6.60
N GLN A 116 12.99 0.95 6.57
CA GLN A 116 13.30 -0.41 6.17
C GLN A 116 12.10 -1.07 5.49
N LEU A 117 12.36 -1.91 4.49
CA LEU A 117 11.34 -2.79 3.92
C LEU A 117 10.94 -3.90 4.90
N SER A 118 9.72 -4.42 4.77
CA SER A 118 9.15 -5.42 5.67
C SER A 118 8.35 -6.45 4.86
N SER A 119 7.99 -7.57 5.50
CA SER A 119 7.16 -8.60 4.88
C SER A 119 5.79 -8.09 4.44
N GLN A 120 5.22 -7.10 5.13
CA GLN A 120 3.95 -6.48 4.73
C GLN A 120 4.06 -5.79 3.37
N HIS A 121 5.19 -5.12 3.11
CA HIS A 121 5.44 -4.50 1.81
C HIS A 121 5.60 -5.54 0.70
N VAL A 122 6.23 -6.68 1.01
CA VAL A 122 6.35 -7.82 0.06
C VAL A 122 4.97 -8.38 -0.27
N ILE A 123 4.13 -8.63 0.73
CA ILE A 123 2.76 -9.12 0.54
C ILE A 123 1.96 -8.16 -0.34
N GLN A 124 2.06 -6.85 -0.09
CA GLN A 124 1.37 -5.84 -0.92
C GLN A 124 1.85 -5.87 -2.38
N ALA A 125 3.17 -5.91 -2.62
CA ALA A 125 3.72 -5.99 -3.97
C ALA A 125 3.30 -7.29 -4.70
N CYS A 126 3.31 -8.43 -4.00
CA CYS A 126 2.80 -9.70 -4.50
C CYS A 126 1.31 -9.64 -4.86
N ALA A 127 0.49 -9.00 -4.02
CA ALA A 127 -0.93 -8.82 -4.27
C ALA A 127 -1.17 -8.04 -5.55
N TYR A 128 -0.43 -6.95 -5.78
CA TYR A 128 -0.55 -6.20 -7.04
C TYR A 128 -0.08 -6.99 -8.26
N ALA A 129 1.03 -7.74 -8.16
CA ALA A 129 1.46 -8.59 -9.27
C ALA A 129 0.38 -9.62 -9.63
N TYR A 130 -0.26 -10.25 -8.64
CA TYR A 130 -1.36 -11.18 -8.87
C TYR A 130 -2.57 -10.51 -9.53
N LEU A 131 -3.07 -9.42 -8.94
CA LEU A 131 -4.28 -8.72 -9.42
C LEU A 131 -4.11 -8.18 -10.84
N LEU A 132 -2.88 -7.82 -11.21
CA LEU A 132 -2.55 -7.31 -12.55
C LEU A 132 -2.09 -8.40 -13.53
N ARG A 133 -2.06 -9.67 -13.11
CA ARG A 133 -1.58 -10.82 -13.90
C ARG A 133 -0.14 -10.66 -14.40
N LEU A 134 0.72 -10.08 -13.56
CA LEU A 134 2.12 -9.81 -13.87
C LEU A 134 3.04 -10.85 -13.22
N PRO A 135 4.12 -11.27 -13.92
CA PRO A 135 4.96 -12.39 -13.48
C PRO A 135 5.89 -12.03 -12.31
N CYS A 136 6.15 -10.75 -12.08
CA CYS A 136 7.07 -10.29 -11.05
C CYS A 136 6.70 -8.91 -10.51
N ALA A 137 7.22 -8.61 -9.33
CA ALA A 137 7.15 -7.29 -8.71
C ALA A 137 8.54 -6.82 -8.30
N ILE A 138 8.73 -5.50 -8.30
CA ILE A 138 9.87 -4.81 -7.74
C ILE A 138 9.35 -4.00 -6.56
N LEU A 139 9.87 -4.29 -5.38
CA LEU A 139 9.66 -3.47 -4.19
C LEU A 139 10.86 -2.55 -4.03
N TYR A 140 10.64 -1.24 -4.12
CA TYR A 140 11.72 -0.25 -4.13
C TYR A 140 11.57 0.76 -3.02
N ASN A 141 12.54 0.79 -2.09
CA ASN A 141 12.62 1.83 -1.08
C ASN A 141 13.35 3.03 -1.63
N VAL A 142 12.59 4.03 -2.08
CA VAL A 142 13.16 5.25 -2.68
C VAL A 142 13.94 6.10 -1.67
N ARG A 143 13.72 5.90 -0.36
CA ARG A 143 14.45 6.60 0.72
C ARG A 143 15.88 6.08 0.89
N THR A 144 16.10 4.78 0.73
CA THR A 144 17.41 4.15 0.96
C THR A 144 18.10 3.69 -0.33
N GLY A 145 17.33 3.48 -1.41
CA GLY A 145 17.79 2.84 -2.65
C GLY A 145 17.71 1.31 -2.61
N GLU A 146 17.24 0.72 -1.51
CA GLU A 146 17.05 -0.73 -1.39
C GLU A 146 16.01 -1.22 -2.41
N LYS A 147 16.36 -2.25 -3.19
CA LYS A 147 15.52 -2.83 -4.24
C LYS A 147 15.42 -4.34 -4.07
N TRP A 148 14.19 -4.87 -3.96
CA TRP A 148 13.93 -6.30 -3.93
C TRP A 148 13.16 -6.70 -5.19
N GLU A 149 13.69 -7.67 -5.92
CA GLU A 149 13.01 -8.31 -7.05
C GLU A 149 12.29 -9.55 -6.54
N ILE A 150 10.96 -9.57 -6.69
CA ILE A 150 10.10 -10.60 -6.15
C ILE A 150 9.62 -11.45 -7.32
N THR A 151 10.10 -12.69 -7.35
CA THR A 151 9.65 -13.72 -8.29
C THR A 151 8.92 -14.82 -7.50
N PRO A 152 7.64 -15.09 -7.78
CA PRO A 152 6.91 -16.14 -7.10
C PRO A 152 7.46 -17.52 -7.45
N ARG A 153 7.65 -18.38 -6.44
CA ARG A 153 8.20 -19.75 -6.62
C ARG A 153 7.35 -20.64 -7.54
N ASP A 154 6.04 -20.43 -7.52
CA ASP A 154 5.06 -21.21 -8.30
C ASP A 154 4.22 -20.32 -9.20
N GLY A 155 4.81 -19.25 -9.74
CA GLY A 155 4.11 -18.36 -10.66
C GLY A 155 2.84 -17.72 -10.06
N PRO A 156 1.81 -17.48 -10.89
CA PRO A 156 0.53 -16.91 -10.45
C PRO A 156 -0.16 -17.70 -9.32
N GLU A 157 -0.07 -19.03 -9.32
CA GLU A 157 -0.67 -19.91 -8.31
C GLU A 157 -0.02 -19.72 -6.93
N GLY A 158 1.31 -19.51 -6.91
CA GLY A 158 2.02 -19.17 -5.68
C GLY A 158 1.57 -17.83 -5.08
N LEU A 159 1.29 -16.84 -5.94
CA LEU A 159 0.74 -15.55 -5.51
C LEU A 159 -0.71 -15.67 -5.03
N HIS A 160 -1.54 -16.47 -5.71
CA HIS A 160 -2.92 -16.72 -5.31
C HIS A 160 -2.98 -17.30 -3.89
N ARG A 161 -2.22 -18.37 -3.63
CA ARG A 161 -2.15 -19.00 -2.29
C ARG A 161 -1.71 -18.02 -1.21
N LEU A 162 -0.70 -17.19 -1.49
CA LEU A 162 -0.24 -16.17 -0.54
C LEU A 162 -1.37 -15.20 -0.17
N ILE A 163 -2.14 -14.72 -1.15
CA ILE A 163 -3.23 -13.78 -0.92
C ILE A 163 -4.39 -14.46 -0.19
N GLU A 164 -4.73 -15.68 -0.60
CA GLU A 164 -5.76 -16.49 0.05
C GLU A 164 -5.40 -16.75 1.52
N ASP A 165 -4.16 -17.10 1.84
CA ASP A 165 -3.70 -17.31 3.22
C ASP A 165 -3.80 -16.02 4.05
N VAL A 166 -3.44 -14.87 3.48
CA VAL A 166 -3.58 -13.56 4.15
C VAL A 166 -5.05 -13.22 4.40
N LEU A 167 -5.92 -13.49 3.43
CA LEU A 167 -7.36 -13.28 3.59
C LEU A 167 -7.96 -14.25 4.61
N ARG A 168 -7.58 -15.53 4.58
CA ARG A 168 -7.99 -16.53 5.57
C ARG A 168 -7.60 -16.05 6.97
N LEU A 169 -6.34 -15.63 7.17
CA LEU A 169 -5.90 -15.05 8.43
C LEU A 169 -6.76 -13.86 8.87
N LYS A 170 -7.12 -12.95 7.95
CA LYS A 170 -8.02 -11.82 8.27
C LYS A 170 -9.39 -12.29 8.78
N TYR A 171 -9.92 -13.37 8.22
CA TYR A 171 -11.25 -13.91 8.58
C TYR A 171 -11.22 -14.88 9.77
N THR A 172 -10.09 -15.52 10.05
CA THR A 172 -9.94 -16.48 11.17
C THR A 172 -9.27 -15.90 12.40
N THR A 173 -8.66 -14.72 12.32
CA THR A 173 -8.18 -14.00 13.53
C THR A 173 -9.40 -13.65 14.38
N GLU A 174 -9.35 -13.98 15.68
CA GLU A 174 -10.47 -13.81 16.64
C GLU A 174 -11.35 -12.62 16.28
N ARG A 175 -12.63 -12.91 16.03
CA ARG A 175 -13.65 -11.91 15.68
C ARG A 175 -13.49 -10.73 16.63
N LYS A 176 -13.23 -9.54 16.07
CA LYS A 176 -13.31 -8.31 16.85
C LYS A 176 -14.67 -8.30 17.54
N MET A 177 -14.63 -8.15 18.86
CA MET A 177 -15.80 -7.94 19.71
C MET A 177 -16.81 -7.06 18.98
N SER A 178 -18.05 -7.54 18.82
CA SER A 178 -19.08 -6.73 18.15
C SER A 178 -19.33 -5.44 18.93
N ASP A 179 -19.91 -4.43 18.29
CA ASP A 179 -20.29 -3.19 19.00
C ASP A 179 -21.29 -3.49 20.12
N GLU A 180 -22.17 -4.48 19.98
CA GLU A 180 -23.03 -4.94 21.07
C GLU A 180 -22.23 -5.57 22.20
N GLU A 181 -21.32 -6.51 21.89
CA GLU A 181 -20.47 -7.16 22.90
C GLU A 181 -19.57 -6.15 23.62
N PHE A 182 -19.08 -5.15 22.90
CA PHE A 182 -18.30 -4.03 23.44
C PHE A 182 -19.15 -3.18 24.38
N THR A 183 -20.36 -2.82 23.95
CA THR A 183 -21.29 -2.01 24.74
C THR A 183 -21.73 -2.76 26.00
N GLU A 184 -22.02 -4.06 25.90
CA GLU A 184 -22.33 -4.91 27.05
C GLU A 184 -21.15 -5.00 28.02
N LYS A 185 -19.94 -5.18 27.51
CA LYS A 185 -18.73 -5.23 28.33
C LYS A 185 -18.50 -3.91 29.07
N CYS A 186 -18.69 -2.77 28.41
CA CYS A 186 -18.65 -1.45 29.04
C CYS A 186 -19.75 -1.27 30.09
N ALA A 187 -20.98 -1.72 29.83
CA ALA A 187 -22.09 -1.66 30.79
C ALA A 187 -21.82 -2.50 32.04
N LYS A 188 -21.28 -3.72 31.86
CA LYS A 188 -20.93 -4.65 32.93
C LYS A 188 -19.82 -4.09 33.84
N GLN A 189 -18.76 -3.55 33.26
CA GLN A 189 -17.68 -2.88 34.01
C GLN A 189 -18.19 -1.67 34.80
N ARG A 190 -19.09 -0.86 34.24
CA ARG A 190 -19.71 0.25 34.98
C ARG A 190 -20.50 -0.24 36.21
N GLN A 191 -21.24 -1.33 36.08
CA GLN A 191 -21.99 -1.91 37.21
C GLN A 191 -21.06 -2.47 38.29
N GLU A 192 -19.96 -3.12 37.92
CA GLU A 192 -18.97 -3.64 38.87
C GLU A 192 -18.31 -2.52 39.68
N VAL A 193 -17.95 -1.40 39.04
CA VAL A 193 -17.41 -0.21 39.72
C VAL A 193 -18.44 0.44 40.64
N MET A 194 -19.73 0.43 40.28
CA MET A 194 -20.80 0.94 41.14
C MET A 194 -21.06 0.08 42.37
N LYS A 195 -20.81 -1.23 42.30
CA LYS A 195 -20.97 -2.18 43.44
C LYS A 195 -19.78 -2.18 44.41
N LEU A 196 -18.68 -1.53 44.05
CA LEU A 196 -17.48 -1.37 44.89
C LEU A 196 -17.50 -0.07 45.72
N LYS A 197 -18.61 0.69 45.68
CA LYS A 197 -18.93 1.80 46.57
C LYS A 197 -19.98 1.38 47.58
#